data_AF-A0A016TJ87-F1
#
_entry.id   AF-A0A016TJ87-F1
#
_cell.length_a   1.000
_cell.length_b   1.000
_cell.length_c   1.000
_cell.angle_alpha   90.00
_cell.angle_beta   90.00
_cell.angle_gamma   90.00
#
_symmetry.space_group_name_H-M   'P 1'
#
loop_
_entity.id
_entity.type
_entity.pdbx_description
1 polymer ?
#
loop_
_entity_poly.entity_id
_entity_poly.type
_entity_poly.pdbx_seq_one_letter_code
_entity_poly.pdbx_strand_id
1 'polypeptide(L)'
;MEVVAAVVACTVVPVVYTSLRNYFPAKVNCWFCQHDQRVPYNQRNSFICSSCEQYNGFDASGGYNRKVPGQHCVIAAKPVNRFCTPSKSAFTRPDVVPQEGFGSNGLCDKCNQQQEIIMRKIAAFEPLNEVRT
;
A
#
# COMPACT_ATOMS: atom_id res chain seq x y z
N MET A 1 -37.07 -17.06 29.09
CA MET A 1 -37.33 -17.23 27.63
C MET A 1 -36.52 -16.23 26.82
N GLU A 2 -36.58 -14.93 27.12
CA GLU A 2 -35.86 -13.90 26.32
C GLU A 2 -34.33 -14.00 26.37
N VAL A 3 -33.75 -14.24 27.55
CA VAL A 3 -32.29 -14.40 27.69
C VAL A 3 -31.77 -15.62 26.91
N VAL A 4 -32.52 -16.72 26.92
CA VAL A 4 -32.18 -17.94 26.18
C VAL A 4 -32.27 -17.70 24.68
N ALA A 5 -33.34 -17.04 24.21
CA ALA A 5 -33.48 -16.67 22.80
C ALA A 5 -32.35 -15.73 22.33
N ALA A 6 -31.96 -14.76 23.15
CA ALA A 6 -30.85 -13.85 22.84
C ALA A 6 -29.51 -14.59 22.74
N VAL A 7 -29.21 -15.49 23.68
CA VAL A 7 -27.96 -16.29 23.65
C VAL A 7 -27.92 -17.21 22.42
N VAL A 8 -29.05 -17.85 22.08
CA VAL A 8 -29.15 -18.70 20.88
C VAL A 8 -28.99 -17.86 19.61
N ALA A 9 -29.62 -16.69 19.53
CA ALA A 9 -29.47 -15.80 18.37
C ALA A 9 -28.01 -15.33 18.21
N CYS A 10 -27.36 -14.90 19.30
CA CYS A 10 -25.96 -14.43 19.28
C CYS A 10 -24.95 -15.52 18.92
N THR A 11 -25.30 -16.80 19.04
CA THR A 11 -24.40 -17.92 18.70
C THR A 11 -24.73 -18.53 17.34
N VAL A 12 -26.01 -18.79 17.05
CA VAL A 12 -26.44 -19.44 15.80
C VAL A 12 -26.32 -18.50 14.61
N VAL A 13 -26.72 -17.23 14.74
CA VAL A 13 -26.71 -16.29 13.61
C VAL A 13 -25.29 -16.06 13.06
N PRO A 14 -24.25 -15.81 13.88
CA PRO A 14 -22.88 -15.67 13.36
C PRO A 14 -22.34 -16.95 12.72
N VAL A 15 -22.68 -18.13 13.25
CA VAL A 15 -22.25 -19.42 12.69
C VAL A 15 -22.88 -19.65 11.32
N VAL A 16 -24.19 -19.44 11.20
CA VAL A 16 -24.90 -19.56 9.93
C VAL A 16 -24.38 -18.53 8.92
N TYR A 17 -24.21 -17.28 9.33
CA TYR A 17 -23.66 -16.22 8.48
C TYR A 17 -22.25 -16.55 7.98
N THR A 18 -21.35 -16.96 8.87
CA THR A 18 -19.95 -17.27 8.51
C THR A 18 -19.84 -18.51 7.62
N SER A 19 -20.77 -19.46 7.74
CA SER A 19 -20.87 -20.63 6.88
C SER A 19 -21.39 -20.26 5.49
N LEU A 20 -22.45 -19.45 5.40
CA LEU A 20 -23.11 -19.12 4.14
C LEU A 20 -22.37 -18.05 3.32
N ARG A 21 -21.70 -17.09 3.97
CA ARG A 21 -21.07 -15.96 3.27
C ARG A 21 -20.00 -16.37 2.24
N ASN A 22 -19.34 -17.51 2.43
CA ASN A 22 -18.27 -17.96 1.54
C ASN A 22 -18.80 -18.47 0.19
N TYR A 23 -20.10 -18.81 0.10
CA TYR A 23 -20.73 -19.28 -1.14
C TYR A 23 -21.06 -18.14 -2.10
N PHE A 24 -21.12 -16.91 -1.62
CA PHE A 24 -21.49 -15.75 -2.43
C PHE A 24 -20.26 -14.87 -2.68
N PRO A 25 -20.04 -14.41 -3.92
CA PRO A 25 -18.96 -13.47 -4.19
C PRO A 25 -19.21 -12.13 -3.49
N ALA A 26 -18.13 -11.52 -2.99
CA ALA A 26 -18.15 -10.22 -2.37
C ALA A 26 -17.94 -9.13 -3.43
N LYS A 27 -18.72 -8.04 -3.34
CA LYS A 27 -18.44 -6.81 -4.07
C LYS A 27 -17.31 -6.06 -3.35
N VAL A 28 -16.24 -5.76 -4.07
CA VAL A 28 -15.05 -5.06 -3.56
C VAL A 28 -14.66 -3.94 -4.52
N ASN A 29 -13.98 -2.93 -4.00
CA ASN A 29 -13.46 -1.81 -4.78
C ASN A 29 -11.93 -1.92 -4.92
N CYS A 30 -11.40 -1.60 -6.10
CA CYS A 30 -9.96 -1.53 -6.32
C CYS A 30 -9.37 -0.20 -5.82
N TRP A 31 -8.43 -0.25 -4.90
CA TRP A 31 -7.73 0.93 -4.36
C TRP A 31 -6.95 1.76 -5.40
N PHE A 32 -6.63 1.21 -6.57
CA PHE A 32 -5.81 1.88 -7.57
C PHE A 32 -6.62 2.56 -8.66
N CYS A 33 -7.60 1.85 -9.24
CA CYS A 33 -8.39 2.35 -10.37
C CYS A 33 -9.84 2.66 -10.00
N GLN A 34 -10.23 2.49 -8.74
CA GLN A 34 -11.58 2.71 -8.22
C GLN A 34 -12.67 1.83 -8.87
N HIS A 35 -12.29 0.80 -9.64
CA HIS A 35 -13.24 -0.11 -10.28
C HIS A 35 -13.80 -1.12 -9.28
N ASP A 36 -15.13 -1.23 -9.24
CA ASP A 36 -15.84 -2.24 -8.46
C ASP A 36 -15.82 -3.60 -9.18
N GLN A 37 -15.55 -4.67 -8.46
CA GLN A 37 -15.58 -6.04 -9.01
C GLN A 37 -16.11 -7.04 -7.98
N ARG A 38 -16.49 -8.23 -8.48
CA ARG A 38 -16.96 -9.35 -7.64
C ARG A 38 -15.88 -10.41 -7.55
N VAL A 39 -15.47 -10.74 -6.33
CA VAL A 39 -14.43 -11.74 -6.06
C VAL A 39 -14.94 -12.79 -5.08
N PRO A 40 -14.37 -14.01 -5.07
CA PRO A 40 -14.64 -14.98 -4.01
C PRO A 40 -14.49 -14.35 -2.62
N TYR A 41 -15.43 -14.62 -1.71
CA TYR A 41 -15.49 -13.95 -0.41
C TYR A 41 -14.18 -14.07 0.40
N ASN A 42 -13.52 -15.22 0.30
CA ASN A 42 -12.22 -15.51 0.91
C ASN A 42 -11.07 -14.69 0.30
N GLN A 43 -11.22 -14.19 -0.92
CA GLN A 43 -10.22 -13.39 -1.65
C GLN A 43 -10.52 -11.89 -1.60
N ARG A 44 -11.52 -11.43 -0.83
CA ARG A 44 -11.91 -10.00 -0.76
C ARG A 44 -10.78 -9.03 -0.38
N ASN A 45 -9.73 -9.53 0.27
CA ASN A 45 -8.51 -8.77 0.61
C ASN A 45 -7.26 -9.40 -0.05
N SER A 46 -7.39 -10.19 -1.11
CA SER A 46 -6.28 -10.86 -1.78
C SER A 46 -6.66 -11.18 -3.22
N PHE A 47 -6.83 -10.16 -4.06
CA PHE A 47 -7.23 -10.33 -5.46
C PHE A 47 -6.41 -9.46 -6.40
N ILE A 48 -6.32 -9.84 -7.68
CA ILE A 48 -5.78 -8.97 -8.74
C ILE A 48 -6.96 -8.30 -9.44
N CYS A 49 -6.91 -6.99 -9.59
CA CYS A 49 -7.97 -6.26 -10.29
C CYS A 49 -7.98 -6.59 -11.78
N SER A 50 -9.15 -6.94 -12.33
CA SER A 50 -9.31 -7.23 -13.76
C SER A 50 -9.17 -6.02 -14.67
N SER A 51 -9.23 -4.80 -14.13
CA SER A 51 -9.17 -3.55 -14.89
C SER A 51 -7.74 -3.01 -15.01
N CYS A 52 -7.00 -2.93 -13.91
CA CYS A 52 -5.65 -2.34 -13.88
C CYS A 52 -4.54 -3.33 -13.52
N GLU A 53 -4.87 -4.62 -13.35
CA GLU A 53 -3.93 -5.70 -13.07
C GLU A 53 -3.10 -5.54 -11.78
N GLN A 54 -3.50 -4.59 -10.91
CA GLN A 54 -2.85 -4.36 -9.63
C GLN A 54 -3.40 -5.31 -8.56
N TYR A 55 -2.50 -5.80 -7.69
CA TYR A 55 -2.85 -6.63 -6.54
C TYR A 55 -3.49 -5.79 -5.42
N ASN A 56 -4.70 -6.16 -5.00
CA ASN A 56 -5.45 -5.60 -3.87
C ASN A 56 -5.43 -6.58 -2.70
N GLY A 57 -4.51 -6.34 -1.78
CA GLY A 57 -4.48 -7.05 -0.52
C GLY A 57 -3.48 -6.45 0.45
N PHE A 58 -4.01 -5.95 1.57
CA PHE A 58 -3.22 -5.20 2.55
C PHE A 58 -3.33 -5.84 3.94
N ASP A 59 -2.26 -5.73 4.73
CA ASP A 59 -2.28 -6.06 6.14
C ASP A 59 -2.80 -4.87 6.98
N ALA A 60 -2.89 -5.05 8.30
CA ALA A 60 -3.40 -4.01 9.19
C ALA A 60 -2.51 -2.76 9.26
N SER A 61 -1.26 -2.83 8.82
CA SER A 61 -0.34 -1.68 8.72
C SER A 61 -0.49 -0.91 7.41
N GLY A 62 -1.29 -1.43 6.46
CA GLY A 62 -1.41 -0.89 5.10
C GLY A 62 -0.33 -1.41 4.14
N GLY A 63 0.57 -2.28 4.59
CA GLY A 63 1.52 -2.99 3.71
C GLY A 63 0.83 -4.10 2.92
N TYR A 64 1.50 -4.66 1.90
CA TYR A 64 0.94 -5.81 1.17
C TYR A 64 0.88 -7.05 2.06
N ASN A 65 -0.28 -7.74 2.09
CA ASN A 65 -0.45 -8.99 2.83
C ASN A 65 0.22 -10.21 2.17
N ARG A 66 1.04 -9.98 1.16
CA ARG A 66 1.88 -10.97 0.50
C ARG A 66 3.25 -10.35 0.20
N LYS A 67 4.27 -11.20 0.09
CA LYS A 67 5.55 -10.77 -0.46
C LYS A 67 5.36 -10.37 -1.92
N VAL A 68 5.63 -9.12 -2.24
CA VAL A 68 5.70 -8.64 -3.63
C VAL A 68 7.12 -8.86 -4.14
N PRO A 69 7.32 -9.70 -5.17
CA PRO A 69 8.63 -9.88 -5.79
C PRO A 69 9.18 -8.53 -6.25
N GLY A 70 10.43 -8.22 -5.92
CA GLY A 70 11.08 -6.97 -6.32
C GLY A 70 10.82 -5.76 -5.41
N GLN A 71 9.95 -5.85 -4.41
CA GLN A 71 9.73 -4.73 -3.46
C GLN A 71 10.95 -4.47 -2.55
N HIS A 72 11.71 -5.53 -2.21
CA HIS A 72 12.86 -5.44 -1.30
C HIS A 72 14.20 -5.85 -1.96
N CYS A 73 14.20 -6.13 -3.27
CA CYS A 73 15.38 -6.59 -3.97
C CYS A 73 15.96 -5.48 -4.83
N VAL A 74 16.86 -4.68 -4.24
CA VAL A 74 17.72 -3.74 -5.00
C VAL A 74 18.75 -4.50 -5.87
N ILE A 75 18.99 -5.80 -5.60
CA ILE A 75 20.10 -6.55 -6.22
C ILE A 75 19.66 -7.74 -7.10
N ALA A 76 18.44 -8.27 -6.98
CA ALA A 76 18.07 -9.52 -7.65
C ALA A 76 16.82 -9.38 -8.53
N ALA A 77 17.08 -9.04 -9.79
CA ALA A 77 16.30 -9.30 -11.01
C ALA A 77 16.30 -8.04 -11.88
N LYS A 78 16.85 -8.13 -13.09
CA LYS A 78 16.57 -7.13 -14.14
C LYS A 78 15.04 -7.07 -14.29
N PRO A 79 14.37 -5.96 -13.96
CA PRO A 79 12.94 -5.83 -14.24
C PRO A 79 12.76 -5.89 -15.77
N VAL A 80 11.97 -6.87 -16.23
CA VAL A 80 11.76 -7.14 -17.66
C VAL A 80 10.96 -6.02 -18.32
N ASN A 81 10.14 -5.29 -17.55
CA ASN A 81 9.42 -4.11 -17.99
C ASN A 81 9.52 -3.01 -16.93
N ARG A 82 10.51 -2.12 -17.06
CA ARG A 82 10.50 -0.85 -16.34
C ARG A 82 9.56 0.11 -17.07
N PHE A 83 8.41 0.43 -16.48
CA PHE A 83 7.52 1.49 -16.99
C PHE A 83 8.15 2.88 -16.91
N CYS A 84 9.20 3.03 -16.09
CA CYS A 84 10.09 4.18 -16.11
C CYS A 84 11.47 3.70 -16.57
N THR A 85 11.84 3.97 -17.82
CA THR A 85 13.25 3.90 -18.23
C THR A 85 14.00 4.98 -17.46
N PRO A 86 14.93 4.66 -16.53
CA PRO A 86 15.92 5.66 -16.17
C PRO A 86 16.61 6.04 -17.48
N SER A 87 16.72 7.35 -17.74
CA SER A 87 17.45 7.85 -18.90
C SER A 87 18.79 7.12 -18.98
N LYS A 88 19.25 6.75 -20.19
CA LYS A 88 20.58 6.16 -20.40
C LYS A 88 21.72 7.04 -19.84
N SER A 89 21.42 8.30 -19.49
CA SER A 89 22.31 9.17 -18.73
C SER A 89 22.42 8.87 -17.23
N ALA A 90 21.71 7.87 -16.67
CA ALA A 90 21.83 7.53 -15.25
C ALA A 90 23.21 6.95 -14.87
N PHE A 91 23.99 6.44 -15.84
CA PHE A 91 25.38 6.04 -15.63
C PHE A 91 26.41 7.15 -15.93
N THR A 92 25.95 8.28 -16.47
CA THR A 92 26.75 9.51 -16.68
C THR A 92 26.21 10.69 -15.89
N ARG A 93 25.33 10.42 -14.92
CA ARG A 93 24.92 11.34 -13.89
C ARG A 93 25.95 11.25 -12.77
N PRO A 94 26.78 12.29 -12.55
CA PRO A 94 27.69 12.35 -11.39
C PRO A 94 26.96 12.21 -10.04
N ASP A 95 25.64 12.34 -10.07
CA ASP A 95 24.71 12.44 -8.97
C ASP A 95 24.24 11.09 -8.38
N VAL A 96 24.69 9.93 -8.87
CA VAL A 96 24.33 8.63 -8.25
C VAL A 96 25.51 7.65 -8.08
N VAL A 97 26.28 7.91 -6.99
CA VAL A 97 26.87 6.98 -5.97
C VAL A 97 28.13 6.16 -6.34
N PRO A 98 29.11 5.87 -5.42
CA PRO A 98 29.39 6.36 -4.06
C PRO A 98 30.83 6.95 -3.91
N GLN A 99 31.00 8.08 -3.23
CA GLN A 99 32.28 8.37 -2.58
C GLN A 99 32.12 8.23 -1.07
N GLU A 100 32.44 7.03 -0.60
CA GLU A 100 32.93 6.78 0.75
C GLU A 100 33.90 7.91 1.13
N GLY A 101 33.49 8.86 1.98
CA GLY A 101 34.41 9.82 2.58
C GLY A 101 34.15 11.32 2.40
N PHE A 102 33.14 11.77 1.65
CA PHE A 102 32.75 13.19 1.63
C PHE A 102 31.26 13.36 1.87
N GLY A 103 30.90 13.97 3.02
CA GLY A 103 29.56 13.99 3.60
C GLY A 103 28.53 14.88 2.90
N SER A 104 28.30 14.70 1.60
CA SER A 104 27.18 15.33 0.90
C SER A 104 26.18 14.28 0.40
N ASN A 105 24.90 14.53 0.66
CA ASN A 105 23.75 13.67 0.37
C ASN A 105 23.38 13.57 -1.13
N GLY A 106 24.27 13.99 -2.04
CA GLY A 106 24.04 13.97 -3.49
C GLY A 106 23.07 15.03 -4.03
N LEU A 107 22.62 16.00 -3.23
CA LEU A 107 21.75 17.08 -3.68
C LEU A 107 22.55 18.32 -4.11
N CYS A 108 22.08 19.06 -5.13
CA CYS A 108 22.63 20.37 -5.45
C CYS A 108 22.24 21.42 -4.40
N ASP A 109 22.95 22.56 -4.35
CA ASP A 109 22.70 23.60 -3.35
C ASP A 109 21.25 24.07 -3.30
N LYS A 110 20.63 24.24 -4.48
CA LYS A 110 19.23 24.61 -4.57
C LYS A 110 18.33 23.54 -3.95
N CYS A 111 18.58 22.26 -4.22
CA CYS A 111 17.82 21.15 -3.64
C CYS A 111 18.03 21.04 -2.12
N ASN A 112 19.24 21.26 -1.62
CA ASN A 112 19.52 21.30 -0.19
C ASN A 112 18.77 22.44 0.51
N GLN A 113 18.75 23.63 -0.07
CA GLN A 113 17.96 24.76 0.46
C GLN A 113 16.46 24.47 0.47
N GLN A 114 15.93 23.86 -0.60
CA GLN A 114 14.51 23.48 -0.65
C GLN A 114 14.18 22.42 0.40
N GLN A 115 15.05 21.43 0.59
CA GLN A 115 14.87 20.42 1.63
C GLN A 115 14.84 21.05 3.01
N GLU A 116 15.74 22.00 3.31
CA GLU A 116 15.73 22.72 4.58
C GLU A 116 14.42 23.50 4.79
N ILE A 117 13.90 24.18 3.77
CA ILE A 117 12.61 24.88 3.84
C ILE A 117 11.47 23.91 4.14
N ILE A 118 11.43 22.75 3.46
CA ILE A 118 10.43 21.71 3.69
C ILE A 118 10.50 21.22 5.13
N MET A 119 11.69 20.90 5.63
CA MET A 119 11.89 20.44 7.00
C MET A 119 11.40 21.46 8.03
N ARG A 120 11.72 22.75 7.84
CA ARG A 120 11.23 23.82 8.72
C ARG A 120 9.71 23.94 8.70
N LYS A 121 9.08 23.83 7.52
CA LYS A 121 7.62 23.90 7.39
C LYS A 121 6.91 22.71 8.04
N ILE A 122 7.48 21.51 7.92
CA ILE A 122 6.96 20.32 8.59
C ILE A 122 7.10 20.47 10.11
N ALA A 123 8.23 20.96 10.60
CA ALA A 123 8.43 21.16 12.03
C ALA A 123 7.53 22.26 12.62
N ALA A 124 7.18 23.27 11.83
CA ALA A 124 6.28 24.36 12.22
C ALA A 124 4.79 24.06 11.96
N PHE A 125 4.46 22.89 11.41
CA PHE A 125 3.08 22.53 11.13
C PHE A 125 2.36 22.16 12.43
N GLU A 126 1.35 22.96 12.78
CA GLU A 126 0.43 22.66 13.87
C GLU A 126 -0.97 22.39 13.28
N PRO A 127 -1.51 21.17 13.44
CA PRO A 127 -2.80 20.80 12.87
C PRO A 127 -3.93 21.56 13.58
N LEU A 128 -4.72 22.30 12.79
CA LEU A 128 -5.81 23.14 13.31
C LEU A 128 -7.02 22.35 13.83
N ASN A 129 -7.16 21.08 13.46
CA ASN A 129 -8.26 20.21 13.90
C ASN A 129 -7.81 18.74 13.89
N GLU A 130 -7.33 18.24 15.03
CA GLU A 130 -7.03 16.81 15.24
C GLU A 130 -8.25 16.01 15.74
N VAL A 131 -9.48 16.44 15.44
CA VAL A 131 -10.67 15.67 15.80
C VAL A 131 -10.78 14.47 14.86
N ARG A 132 -10.07 13.41 15.24
CA ARG A 132 -10.15 12.07 14.67
C ARG A 132 -11.58 11.56 14.87
N THR A 133 -12.35 11.56 13.79
CA THR A 133 -13.60 10.79 13.68
C THR A 133 -13.31 9.33 13.42
#